data_AF-A0A538DPF1-F1
#
_entry.id   AF-A0A538DPF1-F1
#
_cell.length_a   1.000
_cell.length_b   1.000
_cell.length_c   1.000
_cell.angle_alpha   90.00
_cell.angle_beta   90.00
_cell.angle_gamma   90.00
#
_symmetry.space_group_name_H-M   'P 1'
#
loop_
_entity.id
_entity.type
_entity.pdbx_description
1 polymer ?
#
loop_
_entity_poly.entity_id
_entity_poly.type
_entity_poly.pdbx_seq_one_letter_code
_entity_poly.pdbx_strand_id
1 'polypeptide(L)'
;MPARELYLHEFIDIIGQGQWAYMEHAKAQAGHEKVDFELLGTWYTMGITGRWPQVINIWEIPGGWDGWYGKVDRLGLKRRTNNDLFKWWDTAYKLRTGGFDRLLGGHPGCPNIAQLTREHVRGTLFAHELTTVRPGTATEYLDAVREVRQPLMNEYGHQLVGLYEVLMHDYEVCTVWATNPSDHVRMGKAFDVARGLLDAESAGVAGDSRLVEWRRAAQQWTDHFREELMTPAPGTVCGPDDYETDDSVLERRTKKSATKKSAKKSAAKKTATKKAPSKTKARKKTATKKAASKKRR
;
A
#
# COMPACT_ATOMS: atom_id res chain seq x y z
N MET A 1 -9.53 29.79 16.85
CA MET A 1 -9.19 28.38 16.58
C MET A 1 -8.97 28.27 15.07
N PRO A 2 -7.88 27.64 14.60
CA PRO A 2 -7.74 27.34 13.17
C PRO A 2 -8.95 26.48 12.72
N ALA A 3 -9.32 26.60 11.44
CA ALA A 3 -10.36 25.77 10.87
C ALA A 3 -9.95 24.29 10.98
N ARG A 4 -10.92 23.42 11.25
CA ARG A 4 -10.68 21.97 11.34
C ARG A 4 -10.24 21.44 9.97
N GLU A 5 -9.12 20.74 9.93
CA GLU A 5 -8.67 20.03 8.74
C GLU A 5 -9.58 18.82 8.48
N LEU A 6 -9.98 18.62 7.21
CA LEU A 6 -10.83 17.53 6.78
C LEU A 6 -10.06 16.57 5.90
N TYR A 7 -10.44 15.29 5.96
CA TYR A 7 -9.82 14.23 5.20
C TYR A 7 -10.89 13.34 4.57
N LEU A 8 -10.59 12.71 3.44
CA LEU A 8 -11.41 11.66 2.85
C LEU A 8 -10.70 10.32 3.07
N HIS A 9 -11.36 9.38 3.72
CA HIS A 9 -10.88 8.02 3.90
C HIS A 9 -11.72 7.06 3.06
N GLU A 10 -11.09 6.38 2.11
CA GLU A 10 -11.76 5.47 1.18
C GLU A 10 -11.33 4.02 1.42
N PHE A 11 -12.29 3.12 1.54
CA PHE A 11 -12.09 1.70 1.30
C PHE A 11 -12.46 1.37 -0.14
N ILE A 12 -11.59 0.67 -0.86
CA ILE A 12 -11.80 0.32 -2.26
C ILE A 12 -11.74 -1.19 -2.43
N ASP A 13 -12.87 -1.80 -2.79
CA ASP A 13 -12.95 -3.24 -3.04
C ASP A 13 -12.37 -3.55 -4.44
N ILE A 14 -11.26 -4.29 -4.47
CA ILE A 14 -10.44 -4.48 -5.67
C ILE A 14 -10.89 -5.70 -6.47
N ILE A 15 -10.76 -5.62 -7.80
CA ILE A 15 -10.96 -6.77 -8.69
C ILE A 15 -9.65 -7.56 -8.80
N GLY A 16 -9.69 -8.84 -8.40
CA GLY A 16 -8.57 -9.77 -8.58
C GLY A 16 -7.27 -9.28 -7.95
N GLN A 17 -6.21 -9.16 -8.77
CA GLN A 17 -4.89 -8.66 -8.35
C GLN A 17 -4.65 -7.18 -8.75
N GLY A 18 -5.74 -6.41 -8.91
CA GLY A 18 -5.70 -5.03 -9.41
C GLY A 18 -5.17 -3.99 -8.43
N GLN A 19 -4.82 -4.35 -7.19
CA GLN A 19 -4.53 -3.40 -6.11
C GLN A 19 -3.36 -2.47 -6.46
N TRP A 20 -2.27 -2.99 -7.02
CA TRP A 20 -1.10 -2.18 -7.37
C TRP A 20 -1.43 -1.21 -8.51
N ALA A 21 -2.12 -1.68 -9.55
CA ALA A 21 -2.56 -0.83 -10.64
C ALA A 21 -3.53 0.26 -10.17
N TYR A 22 -4.41 -0.07 -9.22
CA TYR A 22 -5.33 0.90 -8.63
C TYR A 22 -4.58 1.96 -7.81
N MET A 23 -3.65 1.56 -6.95
CA MET A 23 -2.85 2.49 -6.14
C MET A 23 -2.01 3.42 -7.03
N GLU A 24 -1.41 2.93 -8.11
CA GLU A 24 -0.73 3.78 -9.11
C GLU A 24 -1.70 4.77 -9.77
N HIS A 25 -2.90 4.32 -10.12
CA HIS A 25 -3.95 5.16 -10.73
C HIS A 25 -4.48 6.24 -9.77
N ALA A 26 -4.56 5.94 -8.46
CA ALA A 26 -4.92 6.89 -7.43
C ALA A 26 -3.83 7.96 -7.25
N LYS A 27 -2.56 7.55 -7.11
CA LYS A 27 -1.44 8.50 -7.00
C LYS A 27 -1.35 9.48 -8.16
N ALA A 28 -1.63 9.03 -9.39
CA ALA A 28 -1.63 9.90 -10.58
C ALA A 28 -2.68 11.03 -10.52
N GLN A 29 -3.66 10.94 -9.62
CA GLN A 29 -4.68 11.97 -9.40
C GLN A 29 -4.29 13.01 -8.34
N ALA A 30 -3.35 12.68 -7.45
CA ALA A 30 -2.90 13.58 -6.38
C ALA A 30 -2.35 14.89 -6.96
N GLY A 31 -2.73 16.03 -6.37
CA GLY A 31 -2.31 17.34 -6.84
C GLY A 31 -2.87 17.77 -8.20
N HIS A 32 -3.80 17.01 -8.79
CA HIS A 32 -4.46 17.43 -10.03
C HIS A 32 -5.37 18.63 -9.74
N GLU A 33 -5.11 19.77 -10.39
CA GLU A 33 -5.79 21.08 -10.16
C GLU A 33 -7.32 21.00 -10.16
N LYS A 34 -7.87 20.05 -10.93
CA LYS A 34 -9.32 19.86 -11.06
C LYS A 34 -9.95 19.01 -9.95
N VAL A 35 -9.16 18.32 -9.14
CA VAL A 35 -9.62 17.49 -8.02
C VAL A 35 -9.30 18.19 -6.70
N ASP A 36 -8.09 18.73 -6.59
CA ASP A 36 -7.63 19.51 -5.42
C ASP A 36 -7.77 18.70 -4.12
N PHE A 37 -7.38 17.42 -4.19
CA PHE A 37 -7.10 16.54 -3.06
C PHE A 37 -5.61 16.25 -3.03
N GLU A 38 -5.05 16.19 -1.82
CA GLU A 38 -3.66 15.76 -1.62
C GLU A 38 -3.66 14.35 -1.04
N LEU A 39 -3.03 13.41 -1.73
CA LEU A 39 -3.00 12.01 -1.28
C LEU A 39 -1.98 11.88 -0.14
N LEU A 40 -2.47 11.69 1.09
CA LEU A 40 -1.61 11.39 2.24
C LEU A 40 -1.02 10.00 2.08
N GLY A 41 -1.83 9.04 1.66
CA GLY A 41 -1.31 7.73 1.31
C GLY A 41 -2.34 6.80 0.71
N THR A 42 -1.80 5.77 0.07
CA THR A 42 -2.56 4.65 -0.47
C THR A 42 -1.87 3.34 -0.05
N TRP A 43 -2.67 2.40 0.45
CA TRP A 43 -2.18 1.15 1.00
C TRP A 43 -3.03 -0.03 0.56
N TYR A 44 -2.41 -1.20 0.42
CA TYR A 44 -3.10 -2.47 0.30
C TYR A 44 -3.31 -3.11 1.68
N THR A 45 -4.50 -3.59 1.97
CA THR A 45 -4.79 -4.30 3.22
C THR A 45 -4.12 -5.68 3.25
N MET A 46 -3.47 -6.01 4.36
CA MET A 46 -2.94 -7.35 4.57
C MET A 46 -4.09 -8.29 4.91
N GLY A 47 -4.43 -9.18 3.97
CA GLY A 47 -5.62 -10.04 4.05
C GLY A 47 -5.71 -10.98 5.26
N ILE A 48 -4.60 -11.21 5.97
CA ILE A 48 -4.59 -11.97 7.24
C ILE A 48 -5.13 -11.18 8.44
N THR A 49 -5.34 -9.87 8.30
CA THR A 49 -5.87 -8.98 9.35
C THR A 49 -7.11 -8.19 8.91
N GLY A 50 -7.40 -8.15 7.60
CA GLY A 50 -8.39 -7.24 7.02
C GLY A 50 -9.24 -7.88 5.92
N ARG A 51 -10.20 -7.11 5.41
CA ARG A 51 -10.91 -7.47 4.17
C ARG A 51 -9.93 -7.42 2.99
N TRP A 52 -9.96 -8.42 2.11
CA TRP A 52 -9.09 -8.48 0.93
C TRP A 52 -9.79 -9.11 -0.29
N PRO A 53 -9.42 -8.70 -1.52
CA PRO A 53 -8.46 -7.64 -1.84
C PRO A 53 -9.08 -6.24 -1.67
N GLN A 54 -8.42 -5.37 -0.92
CA GLN A 54 -8.91 -4.01 -0.65
C GLN A 54 -7.74 -3.01 -0.61
N VAL A 55 -8.00 -1.79 -1.06
CA VAL A 55 -7.08 -0.64 -0.92
C VAL A 55 -7.71 0.38 0.01
N ILE A 56 -6.89 1.04 0.82
CA ILE A 56 -7.26 2.19 1.63
C ILE A 56 -6.56 3.42 1.06
N ASN A 57 -7.30 4.52 0.87
CA ASN A 57 -6.74 5.83 0.58
C ASN A 57 -7.10 6.82 1.68
N ILE A 58 -6.18 7.71 2.02
CA ILE A 58 -6.47 8.90 2.82
C ILE A 58 -6.03 10.13 2.04
N TRP A 59 -6.94 11.08 1.87
CA TRP A 59 -6.72 12.34 1.19
C TRP A 59 -6.93 13.50 2.15
N GLU A 60 -6.06 14.50 2.13
CA GLU A 60 -6.34 15.80 2.75
C GLU A 60 -7.31 16.60 1.87
N ILE A 61 -8.20 17.34 2.52
CA ILE A 61 -9.14 18.26 1.88
C ILE A 61 -8.74 19.69 2.27
N PRO A 62 -7.92 20.38 1.42
CA PRO A 62 -7.54 21.76 1.66
C PRO A 62 -8.77 22.66 1.82
N GLY A 63 -8.72 23.60 2.77
CA GLY A 63 -9.82 24.55 3.01
C GLY A 63 -10.98 24.02 3.86
N GLY A 64 -10.85 22.84 4.47
CA GLY A 64 -11.83 22.32 5.42
C GLY A 64 -13.22 22.17 4.80
N TRP A 65 -14.26 22.67 5.47
CA TRP A 65 -15.65 22.55 5.00
C TRP A 65 -15.92 23.23 3.66
N ASP A 66 -15.27 24.36 3.36
CA ASP A 66 -15.41 25.02 2.04
C ASP A 66 -14.73 24.20 0.95
N GLY A 67 -13.57 23.61 1.26
CA GLY A 67 -12.91 22.63 0.42
C GLY A 67 -13.81 21.44 0.10
N TRP A 68 -14.40 20.85 1.15
CA TRP A 68 -15.36 19.75 1.06
C TRP A 68 -16.57 20.09 0.19
N TYR A 69 -17.17 21.28 0.37
CA TYR A 69 -18.27 21.76 -0.48
C TYR A 69 -17.87 21.72 -1.96
N GLY A 70 -16.66 22.22 -2.30
CA GLY A 70 -16.13 22.16 -3.65
C GLY A 70 -16.04 20.72 -4.20
N LYS A 71 -15.76 19.73 -3.34
CA LYS A 71 -15.71 18.31 -3.73
C LYS A 71 -17.09 17.72 -3.94
N VAL A 72 -18.03 17.98 -3.04
CA VAL A 72 -19.43 17.53 -3.19
C VAL A 72 -20.01 18.06 -4.49
N ASP A 73 -19.82 19.36 -4.77
CA ASP A 73 -20.29 20.00 -5.99
C ASP A 73 -19.65 19.38 -7.24
N ARG A 74 -18.31 19.23 -7.27
CA ARG A 74 -17.58 18.81 -8.48
C ARG A 74 -17.60 17.30 -8.73
N LEU A 75 -17.39 16.49 -7.69
CA LEU A 75 -17.23 15.03 -7.78
C LEU A 75 -18.56 14.28 -7.58
N GLY A 76 -19.51 14.89 -6.87
CA GLY A 76 -20.86 14.37 -6.67
C GLY A 76 -21.85 14.98 -7.65
N LEU A 77 -22.27 16.22 -7.40
CA LEU A 77 -23.41 16.85 -8.10
C LEU A 77 -23.16 17.06 -9.60
N LYS A 78 -21.94 17.48 -9.98
CA LYS A 78 -21.55 17.72 -11.38
C LYS A 78 -20.89 16.52 -12.05
N ARG A 79 -20.88 15.35 -11.39
CA ARG A 79 -20.23 14.12 -11.88
C ARG A 79 -20.62 13.77 -13.31
N ARG A 80 -21.92 13.83 -13.63
CA ARG A 80 -22.48 13.45 -14.93
C ARG A 80 -21.90 14.25 -16.10
N THR A 81 -21.45 15.47 -15.84
CA THR A 81 -20.93 16.39 -16.87
C THR A 81 -19.43 16.66 -16.71
N ASN A 82 -18.75 15.95 -15.81
CA ASN A 82 -17.33 16.14 -15.54
C ASN A 82 -16.49 15.34 -16.54
N ASN A 83 -16.24 15.91 -17.71
CA ASN A 83 -15.45 15.29 -18.78
C ASN A 83 -13.98 15.07 -18.41
N ASP A 84 -13.45 15.87 -17.48
CA ASP A 84 -12.06 15.79 -17.05
C ASP A 84 -11.78 14.51 -16.25
N LEU A 85 -12.72 14.12 -15.38
CA LEU A 85 -12.58 12.92 -14.54
C LEU A 85 -13.23 11.68 -15.11
N PHE A 86 -14.00 11.79 -16.20
CA PHE A 86 -14.68 10.66 -16.83
C PHE A 86 -13.70 9.52 -17.17
N LYS A 87 -12.56 9.84 -17.82
CA LYS A 87 -11.53 8.85 -18.16
C LYS A 87 -10.88 8.24 -16.92
N TRP A 88 -10.67 9.04 -15.89
CA TRP A 88 -10.12 8.55 -14.63
C TRP A 88 -11.08 7.55 -13.97
N TRP A 89 -12.38 7.84 -13.93
CA TRP A 89 -13.39 6.92 -13.41
C TRP A 89 -13.49 5.64 -14.25
N ASP A 90 -13.47 5.74 -15.58
CA ASP A 90 -13.55 4.57 -16.47
C ASP A 90 -12.40 3.58 -16.23
N THR A 91 -11.18 4.09 -16.04
CA THR A 91 -10.04 3.25 -15.63
C THR A 91 -10.23 2.68 -14.23
N ALA A 92 -10.63 3.50 -13.25
CA ALA A 92 -10.84 3.05 -11.88
C ALA A 92 -11.90 1.93 -11.79
N TYR A 93 -13.00 2.02 -12.53
CA TYR A 93 -14.07 1.01 -12.55
C TYR A 93 -13.65 -0.35 -13.12
N LYS A 94 -12.55 -0.41 -13.89
CA LYS A 94 -11.98 -1.68 -14.35
C LYS A 94 -11.14 -2.37 -13.27
N LEU A 95 -10.78 -1.63 -12.22
CA LEU A 95 -9.88 -2.08 -11.15
C LEU A 95 -10.60 -2.33 -9.82
N ARG A 96 -11.82 -1.80 -9.64
CA ARG A 96 -12.62 -1.94 -8.41
C ARG A 96 -14.07 -2.31 -8.68
N THR A 97 -14.67 -3.06 -7.75
CA THR A 97 -16.12 -3.37 -7.78
C THR A 97 -16.96 -2.36 -7.02
N GLY A 98 -16.34 -1.58 -6.13
CA GLY A 98 -17.02 -0.62 -5.28
C GLY A 98 -16.08 -0.04 -4.23
N GLY A 99 -16.68 0.50 -3.17
CA GLY A 99 -15.95 1.08 -2.06
C GLY A 99 -16.88 1.70 -1.03
N PHE A 100 -16.29 2.16 0.06
CA PHE A 100 -16.98 2.86 1.13
C PHE A 100 -16.10 4.01 1.63
N ASP A 101 -16.66 5.22 1.58
CA ASP A 101 -15.93 6.44 1.89
C ASP A 101 -16.43 7.04 3.21
N ARG A 102 -15.52 7.68 3.93
CA ARG A 102 -15.78 8.42 5.17
C ARG A 102 -15.23 9.82 5.03
N LEU A 103 -16.02 10.80 5.46
CA LEU A 103 -15.49 12.12 5.75
C LEU A 103 -14.90 12.09 7.15
N LEU A 104 -13.66 12.53 7.29
CA LEU A 104 -12.93 12.56 8.54
C LEU A 104 -12.64 13.99 8.94
N GLY A 105 -12.65 14.26 10.23
CA GLY A 105 -12.16 15.50 10.80
C GLY A 105 -10.94 15.25 11.65
N GLY A 106 -9.82 15.93 11.35
CA GLY A 106 -8.62 15.87 12.18
C GLY A 106 -8.94 16.29 13.61
N HIS A 107 -8.57 15.45 14.58
CA HIS A 107 -8.61 15.81 16.00
C HIS A 107 -7.43 16.74 16.33
N PRO A 108 -7.49 17.62 17.33
CA PRO A 108 -6.32 18.40 17.74
C PRO A 108 -5.08 17.51 17.97
N GLY A 109 -3.97 17.84 17.30
CA GLY A 109 -2.75 17.02 17.30
C GLY A 109 -2.68 15.95 16.20
N CYS A 110 -3.68 15.85 15.33
CA CYS A 110 -3.58 15.07 14.09
C CYS A 110 -2.50 15.68 13.18
N PRO A 111 -1.49 14.89 12.74
CA PRO A 111 -0.52 15.36 11.76
C PRO A 111 -1.15 15.56 10.38
N ASN A 112 -0.73 16.61 9.67
CA ASN A 112 -0.98 16.77 8.23
C ASN A 112 0.23 16.38 7.38
N ILE A 113 0.07 16.27 6.06
CA ILE A 113 1.12 15.88 5.10
C ILE A 113 2.38 16.74 5.28
N ALA A 114 2.20 18.05 5.47
CA ALA A 114 3.32 18.97 5.64
C ALA A 114 4.10 18.69 6.94
N GLN A 115 3.42 18.36 8.04
CA GLN A 115 4.07 17.93 9.29
C GLN A 115 4.77 16.59 9.12
N LEU A 116 4.07 15.57 8.61
CA LEU A 116 4.60 14.22 8.40
C LEU A 116 5.85 14.22 7.51
N THR A 117 5.86 15.07 6.49
CA THR A 117 7.01 15.26 5.59
C THR A 117 8.19 15.89 6.31
N ARG A 118 7.96 16.96 7.08
CA ARG A 118 9.02 17.65 7.85
C ARG A 118 9.61 16.78 8.95
N GLU A 119 8.79 15.94 9.59
CA GLU A 119 9.19 15.06 10.69
C GLU A 119 9.77 13.74 10.20
N HIS A 120 9.80 13.52 8.87
CA HIS A 120 10.31 12.30 8.25
C HIS A 120 9.67 11.02 8.83
N VAL A 121 8.36 11.05 9.05
CA VAL A 121 7.61 9.84 9.49
C VAL A 121 7.65 8.81 8.38
N ARG A 122 8.11 7.59 8.70
CA ARG A 122 8.32 6.51 7.73
C ARG A 122 7.90 5.16 8.32
N GLY A 123 7.33 4.30 7.49
CA GLY A 123 6.97 2.93 7.88
C GLY A 123 6.90 1.99 6.69
N THR A 124 7.41 0.76 6.87
CA THR A 124 7.26 -0.35 5.91
C THR A 124 5.95 -1.12 6.13
N LEU A 125 5.34 -0.94 7.31
CA LEU A 125 4.07 -1.52 7.72
C LEU A 125 3.22 -0.42 8.37
N PHE A 126 1.90 -0.48 8.20
CA PHE A 126 1.00 0.45 8.85
C PHE A 126 -0.07 -0.29 9.65
N ALA A 127 -0.36 0.20 10.85
CA ALA A 127 -1.54 -0.22 11.61
C ALA A 127 -2.66 0.79 11.38
N HIS A 128 -3.72 0.35 10.71
CA HIS A 128 -4.94 1.10 10.51
C HIS A 128 -6.01 0.59 11.46
N GLU A 129 -6.61 1.50 12.21
CA GLU A 129 -7.57 1.14 13.24
C GLU A 129 -8.89 1.86 13.00
N LEU A 130 -9.97 1.08 12.96
CA LEU A 130 -11.33 1.59 13.05
C LEU A 130 -11.90 1.11 14.37
N THR A 131 -12.14 2.08 15.25
CA THR A 131 -12.66 1.81 16.59
C THR A 131 -14.08 2.31 16.67
N THR A 132 -15.00 1.40 17.01
CA THR A 132 -16.36 1.77 17.38
C THR A 132 -16.35 2.27 18.81
N VAL A 133 -16.66 3.54 18.99
CA VAL A 133 -16.79 4.19 20.28
C VAL A 133 -18.26 4.34 20.64
N ARG A 134 -18.55 4.53 21.92
CA ARG A 134 -19.87 4.90 22.38
C ARG A 134 -20.26 6.24 21.77
N PRO A 135 -21.52 6.39 21.29
CA PRO A 135 -22.00 7.64 20.72
C PRO A 135 -21.65 8.86 21.59
N GLY A 136 -21.02 9.86 20.97
CA GLY A 136 -20.64 11.11 21.62
C GLY A 136 -19.35 11.06 22.46
N THR A 137 -18.56 9.99 22.39
CA THR A 137 -17.28 9.86 23.14
C THR A 137 -16.03 9.86 22.26
N ALA A 138 -16.18 10.16 20.96
CA ALA A 138 -15.10 10.11 19.98
C ALA A 138 -13.92 11.01 20.36
N THR A 139 -14.20 12.26 20.77
CA THR A 139 -13.16 13.23 21.13
C THR A 139 -12.38 12.83 22.38
N GLU A 140 -13.07 12.32 23.40
CA GLU A 140 -12.47 11.87 24.66
C GLU A 140 -11.58 10.64 24.44
N TYR A 141 -12.03 9.72 23.58
CA TYR A 141 -11.20 8.59 23.17
C TYR A 141 -9.95 9.05 22.41
N LEU A 142 -10.08 10.00 21.47
CA LEU A 142 -8.96 10.51 20.69
C LEU A 142 -7.97 11.32 21.54
N ASP A 143 -8.45 12.07 22.54
CA ASP A 143 -7.58 12.70 23.55
C ASP A 143 -6.80 11.64 24.33
N ALA A 144 -7.45 10.57 24.78
CA ALA A 144 -6.78 9.47 25.47
C ALA A 144 -5.76 8.74 24.57
N VAL A 145 -6.07 8.57 23.27
CA VAL A 145 -5.10 8.03 22.31
C VAL A 145 -3.88 8.94 22.21
N ARG A 146 -4.06 10.26 22.07
CA ARG A 146 -2.94 11.21 21.95
C ARG A 146 -2.11 11.30 23.24
N GLU A 147 -2.76 11.36 24.39
CA GLU A 147 -2.10 11.68 25.66
C GLU A 147 -1.50 10.46 26.35
N VAL A 148 -2.11 9.29 26.18
CA VAL A 148 -1.70 8.05 26.86
C VAL A 148 -1.13 7.04 25.89
N ARG A 149 -1.87 6.73 24.82
CA ARG A 149 -1.49 5.65 23.92
C ARG A 149 -0.31 6.01 23.02
N GLN A 150 -0.30 7.20 22.43
CA GLN A 150 0.71 7.62 21.47
C GLN A 150 2.14 7.59 22.07
N PRO A 151 2.41 8.12 23.28
CA PRO A 151 3.73 7.99 23.90
C PRO A 151 4.16 6.53 24.04
N LEU A 152 3.27 5.65 24.50
CA LEU A 152 3.53 4.21 24.63
C LEU A 152 3.81 3.54 23.27
N MET A 153 3.00 3.85 22.25
CA MET A 153 3.17 3.32 20.89
C MET A 153 4.52 3.78 20.29
N ASN A 154 4.95 5.01 20.55
CA ASN A 154 6.24 5.53 20.09
C ASN A 154 7.42 4.71 20.67
N GLU A 155 7.37 4.30 21.94
CA GLU A 155 8.39 3.41 22.55
C GLU A 155 8.46 2.03 21.85
N TYR A 156 7.36 1.63 21.21
CA TYR A 156 7.25 0.43 20.38
C TYR A 156 7.51 0.67 18.89
N GLY A 157 8.02 1.83 18.48
CA GLY A 157 8.35 2.11 17.08
C GLY A 157 7.15 2.43 16.19
N HIS A 158 5.98 2.71 16.78
CA HIS A 158 4.81 3.15 16.06
C HIS A 158 4.67 4.67 16.10
N GLN A 159 4.77 5.33 14.95
CA GLN A 159 4.62 6.78 14.80
C GLN A 159 3.20 7.13 14.32
N LEU A 160 2.56 8.12 14.95
CA LEU A 160 1.22 8.57 14.59
C LEU A 160 1.22 9.20 13.18
N VAL A 161 0.34 8.71 12.32
CA VAL A 161 0.11 9.22 10.95
C VAL A 161 -1.25 9.91 10.85
N GLY A 162 -2.24 9.48 11.64
CA GLY A 162 -3.58 10.03 11.59
C GLY A 162 -4.38 9.80 12.86
N LEU A 163 -5.15 10.81 13.26
CA LEU A 163 -5.96 10.85 14.46
C LEU A 163 -7.30 11.53 14.15
N TYR A 164 -8.30 10.73 13.77
CA TYR A 164 -9.50 11.24 13.11
C TYR A 164 -10.78 10.85 13.83
N GLU A 165 -11.66 11.83 13.98
CA GLU A 165 -13.09 11.58 14.18
C GLU A 165 -13.71 11.25 12.82
N VAL A 166 -14.55 10.22 12.75
CA VAL A 166 -15.39 10.02 11.57
C VAL A 166 -16.59 10.94 11.66
N LEU A 167 -16.82 11.73 10.63
CA LEU A 167 -17.93 12.69 10.57
C LEU A 167 -19.17 12.04 9.95
N MET A 168 -20.33 12.68 10.12
CA MET A 168 -21.66 12.21 9.70
C MET A 168 -22.27 11.09 10.56
N HIS A 169 -21.55 10.64 11.59
CA HIS A 169 -22.05 9.85 12.72
C HIS A 169 -21.11 10.02 13.92
N ASP A 170 -21.49 9.55 15.11
CA ASP A 170 -20.82 9.84 16.39
C ASP A 170 -20.23 8.62 17.11
N TYR A 171 -20.15 7.47 16.42
CA TYR A 171 -19.77 6.17 17.00
C TYR A 171 -18.47 5.57 16.44
N GLU A 172 -17.70 6.26 15.61
CA GLU A 172 -16.49 5.69 14.99
C GLU A 172 -15.34 6.70 14.95
N VAL A 173 -14.14 6.18 15.16
CA VAL A 173 -12.88 6.93 15.01
C VAL A 173 -11.89 6.12 14.19
N CYS A 174 -11.00 6.82 13.49
CA CYS A 174 -9.95 6.23 12.67
C CYS A 174 -8.58 6.68 13.17
N THR A 175 -7.67 5.74 13.42
CA THR A 175 -6.25 6.06 13.68
C THR A 175 -5.33 5.28 12.75
N VAL A 176 -4.20 5.89 12.40
CA VAL A 176 -3.20 5.29 11.51
C VAL A 176 -1.82 5.47 12.12
N TRP A 177 -1.02 4.41 12.10
CA TRP A 177 0.34 4.39 12.65
C TRP A 177 1.31 3.83 11.60
N ALA A 178 2.42 4.52 11.38
CA ALA A 178 3.57 4.00 10.65
C ALA A 178 4.44 3.16 11.59
N THR A 179 4.88 1.99 11.14
CA THR A 179 5.75 1.08 11.90
C THR A 179 6.54 0.18 10.93
N ASN A 180 7.19 -0.85 11.47
CA ASN A 180 7.79 -1.94 10.71
C ASN A 180 7.40 -3.29 11.33
N PRO A 181 7.57 -4.42 10.60
CA PRO A 181 7.20 -5.73 11.10
C PRO A 181 7.87 -6.12 12.43
N SER A 182 9.16 -5.81 12.60
CA SER A 182 9.90 -6.17 13.83
C SER A 182 9.35 -5.45 15.07
N ASP A 183 9.06 -4.17 14.95
CA ASP A 183 8.52 -3.35 16.03
C ASP A 183 7.08 -3.75 16.38
N HIS A 184 6.26 -3.99 15.36
CA HIS A 184 4.90 -4.48 15.57
C HIS A 184 4.87 -5.85 16.27
N VAL A 185 5.74 -6.78 15.86
CA VAL A 185 5.90 -8.09 16.52
C VAL A 185 6.43 -7.95 17.94
N ARG A 186 7.39 -7.04 18.17
CA ARG A 186 7.92 -6.75 19.52
C ARG A 186 6.82 -6.27 20.46
N MET A 187 5.94 -5.38 20.00
CA MET A 187 4.79 -4.91 20.79
C MET A 187 3.80 -6.05 21.08
N GLY A 188 3.45 -6.86 20.09
CA GLY A 188 2.55 -8.01 20.27
C GLY A 188 3.09 -9.01 21.29
N LYS A 189 4.38 -9.35 21.19
CA LYS A 189 5.05 -10.21 22.17
C LYS A 189 5.06 -9.60 23.57
N ALA A 190 5.39 -8.31 23.72
CA ALA A 190 5.39 -7.65 25.02
C ALA A 190 3.99 -7.64 25.66
N PHE A 191 2.94 -7.50 24.85
CA PHE A 191 1.55 -7.62 25.30
C PHE A 191 1.22 -9.04 25.79
N ASP A 192 1.62 -10.08 25.05
CA ASP A 192 1.38 -11.47 25.44
C ASP A 192 2.16 -11.87 26.69
N VAL A 193 3.42 -11.42 26.83
CA VAL A 193 4.20 -11.62 28.06
C VAL A 193 3.55 -10.92 29.25
N ALA A 194 3.07 -9.68 29.09
CA ALA A 194 2.37 -8.95 30.15
C ALA A 194 1.08 -9.65 30.60
N ARG A 195 0.47 -10.48 29.73
CA ARG A 195 -0.71 -11.28 30.02
C ARG A 195 -0.39 -12.69 30.51
N GLY A 196 0.88 -13.07 30.60
CA GLY A 196 1.32 -14.41 30.97
C GLY A 196 1.02 -15.48 29.92
N LEU A 197 0.81 -15.09 28.65
CA LEU A 197 0.56 -15.99 27.53
C LEU A 197 1.84 -16.45 26.83
N LEU A 198 2.94 -15.73 27.07
CA LEU A 198 4.27 -16.02 26.55
C LEU A 198 5.29 -15.76 27.66
N ASP A 199 6.35 -16.56 27.74
CA ASP A 199 7.44 -16.28 28.68
C ASP A 199 8.42 -15.24 28.10
N ALA A 200 9.00 -14.41 28.96
CA ALA A 200 9.87 -13.31 28.53
C ALA A 200 11.18 -13.78 27.86
N GLU A 201 11.72 -14.92 28.31
CA GLU A 201 12.98 -15.47 27.80
C GLU A 201 12.80 -15.96 26.37
N SER A 202 11.75 -16.74 26.07
CA SER A 202 11.45 -17.17 24.70
C SER A 202 10.97 -16.03 23.79
N ALA A 203 10.25 -15.05 24.35
CA ALA A 203 9.80 -13.89 23.59
C ALA A 203 10.97 -13.02 23.12
N GLY A 204 12.04 -12.95 23.92
CA GLY A 204 13.14 -12.00 23.74
C GLY A 204 12.75 -10.56 24.07
N VAL A 205 11.67 -10.35 24.82
CA VAL A 205 11.17 -9.04 25.25
C VAL A 205 10.44 -9.18 26.59
N ALA A 206 10.61 -8.20 27.47
CA ALA A 206 9.87 -8.14 28.73
C ALA A 206 8.40 -7.77 28.49
N GLY A 207 7.52 -8.23 29.37
CA GLY A 207 6.12 -7.80 29.36
C GLY A 207 5.98 -6.34 29.78
N ASP A 208 5.09 -5.60 29.14
CA ASP A 208 4.74 -4.23 29.51
C ASP A 208 3.27 -4.12 29.92
N SER A 209 3.03 -3.93 31.22
CA SER A 209 1.66 -3.85 31.77
C SER A 209 0.88 -2.65 31.23
N ARG A 210 1.56 -1.59 30.79
CA ARG A 210 0.93 -0.38 30.25
C ARG A 210 0.12 -0.69 28.98
N LEU A 211 0.54 -1.67 28.18
CA LEU A 211 -0.21 -2.11 26.99
C LEU A 211 -1.55 -2.78 27.40
N VAL A 212 -1.55 -3.55 28.48
CA VAL A 212 -2.74 -4.21 29.04
C VAL A 212 -3.66 -3.18 29.71
N GLU A 213 -3.07 -2.27 30.48
CA GLU A 213 -3.78 -1.17 31.14
C GLU A 213 -4.46 -0.26 30.12
N TRP A 214 -3.77 0.10 29.02
CA TRP A 214 -4.39 0.85 27.92
C TRP A 214 -5.59 0.12 27.33
N ARG A 215 -5.46 -1.17 27.00
CA ARG A 215 -6.58 -1.95 26.44
C ARG A 215 -7.79 -1.99 27.37
N ARG A 216 -7.56 -2.07 28.68
CA ARG A 216 -8.63 -1.99 29.68
C ARG A 216 -9.22 -0.59 29.78
N ALA A 217 -8.39 0.45 29.84
CA ALA A 217 -8.83 1.84 29.95
C ALA A 217 -9.65 2.26 28.72
N ALA A 218 -9.23 1.88 27.51
CA ALA A 218 -9.93 2.17 26.27
C ALA A 218 -11.38 1.67 26.26
N GLN A 219 -11.66 0.55 26.92
CA GLN A 219 -13.01 -0.02 27.02
C GLN A 219 -14.03 0.89 27.71
N GLN A 220 -13.60 1.97 28.38
CA GLN A 220 -14.50 2.99 28.91
C GLN A 220 -15.15 3.87 27.83
N TRP A 221 -14.63 3.84 26.60
CA TRP A 221 -15.21 4.53 25.44
C TRP A 221 -15.52 3.58 24.29
N THR A 222 -14.82 2.45 24.17
CA THR A 222 -14.93 1.58 22.99
C THR A 222 -15.91 0.44 23.20
N ASP A 223 -16.69 0.13 22.16
CA ASP A 223 -17.49 -1.09 22.08
C ASP A 223 -16.77 -2.17 21.25
N HIS A 224 -16.13 -1.76 20.15
CA HIS A 224 -15.37 -2.65 19.29
C HIS A 224 -14.05 -1.99 18.86
N PHE A 225 -12.98 -2.78 18.84
CA PHE A 225 -11.68 -2.36 18.32
C PHE A 225 -11.27 -3.31 17.21
N ARG A 226 -10.84 -2.76 16.08
CA ARG A 226 -10.22 -3.53 15.01
C ARG A 226 -8.96 -2.84 14.53
N GLU A 227 -7.90 -3.62 14.42
CA GLU A 227 -6.65 -3.26 13.77
C GLU A 227 -6.50 -4.07 12.49
N GLU A 228 -6.15 -3.39 11.42
CA GLU A 228 -5.83 -3.97 10.12
C GLU A 228 -4.44 -3.50 9.72
N LEU A 229 -3.60 -4.45 9.32
CA LEU A 229 -2.28 -4.13 8.82
C LEU A 229 -2.35 -3.76 7.34
N MET A 230 -1.54 -2.79 6.93
CA MET A 230 -1.49 -2.33 5.55
C MET A 230 -0.06 -2.20 5.04
N THR A 231 0.10 -2.39 3.74
CA THR A 231 1.36 -2.20 3.01
C THR A 231 1.26 -0.97 2.13
N PRO A 232 2.17 0.03 2.26
CA PRO A 232 2.10 1.25 1.47
C PRO A 232 2.46 0.99 0.01
N ALA A 233 1.80 1.68 -0.92
CA ALA A 233 2.31 1.76 -2.29
C ALA A 233 3.64 2.54 -2.35
N PRO A 234 4.57 2.18 -3.26
CA PRO A 234 5.76 2.98 -3.51
C PRO A 234 5.44 4.46 -3.74
N GLY A 235 6.16 5.36 -3.05
CA GLY A 235 5.93 6.80 -3.14
C GLY A 235 4.77 7.35 -2.31
N THR A 236 4.12 6.54 -1.46
CA THR A 236 3.26 7.06 -0.38
C THR A 236 4.09 7.95 0.56
N VAL A 237 3.54 9.07 1.05
CA VAL A 237 4.27 10.10 1.82
C VAL A 237 5.06 9.53 3.01
N CYS A 238 4.44 8.62 3.77
CA CYS A 238 5.06 7.95 4.92
C CYS A 238 5.61 6.55 4.59
N GLY A 239 5.62 6.13 3.31
CA GLY A 239 6.19 4.85 2.90
C GLY A 239 7.71 4.84 3.06
N PRO A 240 8.37 3.67 3.01
CA PRO A 240 9.82 3.60 3.07
C PRO A 240 10.46 4.23 1.83
N ASP A 241 11.72 4.66 1.97
CA ASP A 241 12.48 5.23 0.85
C ASP A 241 12.78 4.18 -0.23
N ASP A 242 12.98 2.92 0.18
CA ASP A 242 13.20 1.77 -0.69
C ASP A 242 12.30 0.60 -0.32
N TYR A 243 11.94 -0.20 -1.33
CA TYR A 243 11.10 -1.38 -1.18
C TYR A 243 11.91 -2.64 -1.44
N GLU A 244 11.93 -3.54 -0.46
CA GLU A 244 12.58 -4.83 -0.60
C GLU A 244 11.90 -5.67 -1.71
N THR A 245 12.73 -6.31 -2.53
CA THR A 245 12.25 -7.29 -3.49
C THR A 245 12.37 -8.69 -2.94
N ASP A 246 11.27 -9.44 -2.98
CA ASP A 246 11.24 -10.85 -2.61
C ASP A 246 12.35 -11.67 -3.30
N ASP A 247 13.00 -12.53 -2.52
CA ASP A 247 14.15 -13.33 -2.97
C ASP A 247 13.81 -14.24 -4.16
N SER A 248 12.56 -14.67 -4.32
CA SER A 248 12.12 -15.47 -5.47
C SER A 248 12.22 -14.71 -6.80
N VAL A 249 12.18 -13.38 -6.75
CA VAL A 249 12.35 -12.51 -7.93
C VAL A 249 13.83 -12.43 -8.30
N LEU A 250 14.70 -12.32 -7.29
CA LEU A 250 16.16 -12.34 -7.46
C LEU A 250 16.62 -13.70 -8.01
N GLU A 251 16.10 -14.79 -7.46
CA GLU A 251 16.34 -16.15 -7.95
C GLU A 251 15.89 -16.35 -9.40
N ARG A 252 14.72 -15.82 -9.79
CA ARG A 252 14.24 -15.91 -11.18
C ARG A 252 15.11 -15.12 -12.13
N ARG A 253 15.63 -13.95 -11.72
CA ARG A 253 16.56 -13.14 -12.52
C ARG A 253 17.92 -13.84 -12.69
N THR A 254 18.48 -14.41 -11.63
CA THR A 254 19.73 -15.18 -11.70
C THR A 254 19.58 -16.43 -12.55
N LYS A 255 18.49 -17.20 -12.37
CA LYS A 255 18.15 -18.36 -13.22
C LYS A 255 18.02 -17.97 -14.69
N LYS A 256 17.24 -16.92 -15.04
CA LYS A 256 17.15 -16.42 -16.44
C LYS A 256 18.50 -15.98 -17.00
N SER A 257 19.35 -15.35 -16.20
CA SER A 257 20.70 -14.94 -16.64
C SER A 257 21.61 -16.14 -16.91
N ALA A 258 21.51 -17.20 -16.09
CA ALA A 258 22.26 -18.44 -16.25
C ALA A 258 21.80 -19.21 -17.48
N THR A 259 20.48 -19.30 -17.73
CA THR A 259 19.93 -19.89 -18.96
C THR A 259 20.37 -19.13 -20.20
N LYS A 260 20.39 -17.79 -20.17
CA LYS A 260 20.85 -16.96 -21.29
C LYS A 260 22.37 -17.13 -21.56
N LYS A 261 23.19 -17.23 -20.51
CA LYS A 261 24.63 -17.55 -20.62
C LYS A 261 24.88 -18.96 -21.18
N SER A 262 24.10 -19.95 -20.74
CA SER A 262 24.16 -21.33 -21.24
C SER A 262 23.78 -21.41 -22.72
N ALA A 263 22.68 -20.76 -23.13
CA ALA A 263 22.25 -20.68 -24.51
C ALA A 263 23.30 -20.01 -25.42
N LYS A 264 23.94 -18.92 -24.94
CA LYS A 264 25.01 -18.22 -25.67
C LYS A 264 26.27 -19.08 -25.83
N LYS A 265 26.66 -19.85 -24.79
CA LYS A 265 27.77 -20.83 -24.87
C LYS A 265 27.46 -21.97 -25.85
N SER A 266 26.24 -22.50 -25.84
CA SER A 266 25.81 -23.55 -26.76
C SER A 266 25.79 -23.07 -28.22
N ALA A 267 25.31 -21.85 -28.47
CA ALA A 267 25.34 -21.23 -29.79
C ALA A 267 26.77 -21.03 -30.31
N ALA A 268 27.67 -20.50 -29.47
CA ALA A 268 29.09 -20.33 -29.81
C ALA A 268 29.80 -21.66 -30.12
N LYS A 269 29.50 -22.72 -29.34
CA LYS A 269 30.04 -24.07 -29.58
C LYS A 269 29.56 -24.69 -30.91
N LYS A 270 28.29 -24.45 -31.28
CA LYS A 270 27.74 -24.82 -32.60
C LYS A 270 28.34 -24.01 -33.76
N THR A 271 28.77 -22.78 -33.52
CA THR A 271 29.39 -21.95 -34.58
C THR A 271 30.85 -22.34 -34.82
N ALA A 272 31.58 -22.73 -33.75
CA ALA A 272 32.96 -23.22 -33.84
C ALA A 272 33.07 -24.59 -34.54
N THR A 273 32.09 -25.49 -34.37
CA THR A 273 32.08 -26.82 -35.03
C THR A 273 31.77 -26.76 -36.53
N LYS A 274 31.20 -25.66 -37.05
CA LYS A 274 30.96 -25.47 -38.49
C LYS A 274 32.14 -24.88 -39.28
N LYS A 275 33.25 -24.50 -38.62
CA LYS A 275 34.40 -23.82 -39.25
C LYS A 275 35.69 -24.65 -39.35
N ALA A 276 35.62 -25.99 -39.24
CA ALA A 276 36.76 -26.85 -39.56
C ALA A 276 36.79 -27.19 -41.06
N PRO A 277 37.84 -26.86 -41.83
CA PRO A 277 37.89 -27.16 -43.26
C PRO A 277 38.29 -28.63 -43.51
N SER A 278 37.45 -29.36 -44.24
CA SER A 278 37.76 -30.71 -44.75
C SER A 278 38.76 -30.61 -45.91
N LYS A 279 39.94 -31.22 -45.76
CA LYS A 279 40.92 -31.37 -46.85
C LYS A 279 40.41 -32.34 -47.92
N THR A 280 40.37 -31.83 -49.14
CA THR A 280 39.96 -32.49 -50.39
C THR A 280 40.95 -33.60 -50.80
N LYS A 281 40.44 -34.81 -51.09
CA LYS A 281 41.13 -35.83 -51.91
C LYS A 281 40.41 -35.96 -53.26
N ALA A 282 41.18 -35.85 -54.33
CA ALA A 282 40.74 -35.90 -55.72
C ALA A 282 40.40 -37.33 -56.18
N ARG A 283 39.36 -37.47 -57.02
CA ARG A 283 39.36 -38.43 -58.14
C ARG A 283 38.24 -38.17 -59.16
N LYS A 284 38.69 -38.00 -60.42
CA LYS A 284 38.07 -38.21 -61.75
C LYS A 284 36.53 -38.28 -61.87
N LYS A 285 35.96 -37.33 -62.64
CA LYS A 285 34.66 -37.46 -63.32
C LYS A 285 34.86 -37.71 -64.81
N THR A 286 34.26 -38.79 -65.29
CA THR A 286 33.94 -39.08 -66.69
C THR A 286 32.60 -38.42 -67.06
N ALA A 287 32.39 -38.20 -68.36
CA ALA A 287 31.21 -37.64 -69.06
C ALA A 287 29.85 -38.20 -68.55
N THR A 288 28.68 -37.55 -68.72
CA THR A 288 28.01 -37.29 -70.02
C THR A 288 26.86 -36.26 -69.93
N LYS A 289 26.54 -35.68 -71.09
CA LYS A 289 25.46 -34.75 -71.49
C LYS A 289 24.01 -35.23 -71.23
N LYS A 290 23.11 -34.27 -70.94
CA LYS A 290 21.83 -33.92 -71.63
C LYS A 290 20.98 -33.06 -70.69
N ALA A 291 20.73 -31.77 -70.95
CA ALA A 291 19.88 -31.17 -71.99
C ALA A 291 18.38 -31.43 -71.80
N ALA A 292 17.66 -30.32 -71.58
CA ALA A 292 16.39 -29.93 -72.19
C ALA A 292 15.28 -29.54 -71.19
N SER A 293 15.11 -28.23 -71.12
CA SER A 293 13.91 -27.51 -70.73
C SER A 293 12.73 -27.77 -71.67
N LYS A 294 11.50 -27.82 -71.13
CA LYS A 294 10.30 -27.12 -71.64
C LYS A 294 9.17 -27.35 -70.63
N LYS A 295 8.66 -26.32 -69.94
CA LYS A 295 7.71 -25.28 -70.38
C LYS A 295 6.27 -25.80 -70.43
N ARG A 296 5.44 -25.37 -69.48
CA ARG A 296 4.00 -24.96 -69.54
C ARG A 296 3.55 -24.74 -68.09
N ARG A 297 3.22 -23.49 -67.74
CA ARG A 297 1.84 -22.96 -67.62
C ARG A 297 1.02 -23.80 -66.65
#